data_AF-A0A946E666-F1
#
_entry.id   AF-A0A946E666-F1
#
_cell.length_a   1.000
_cell.length_b   1.000
_cell.length_c   1.000
_cell.angle_alpha   90.00
_cell.angle_beta   90.00
_cell.angle_gamma   90.00
#
_symmetry.space_group_name_H-M   'P 1'
#
loop_
_entity.id
_entity.type
_entity.pdbx_description
1 polymer ?
#
loop_
_entity_poly.entity_id
_entity_poly.type
_entity_poly.pdbx_seq_one_letter_code
_entity_poly.pdbx_strand_id
1 'polypeptide(L)'
;MGQLVEPDFGNQRSFRVEPLSQDNVLQAYALASLHDDHISLEAWQATVEQSRGREHDGWAIVTDRRGYIHALFRYSVRQESGEKKMLAISDVVSAGLGRKHALTEIRSWSKLQAGNFGCDWVEIANPVEVERAVFTEGRG
;
A
#
# COMPACT_ATOMS: atom_id res chain seq x y z
N MET A 1 33.87 18.83 16.33
CA MET A 1 32.52 18.88 15.73
C MET A 1 32.05 17.44 15.56
N GLY A 2 30.98 17.06 16.27
CA GLY A 2 30.47 15.70 16.25
C GLY A 2 29.86 15.37 14.89
N GLN A 3 30.41 14.35 14.24
CA GLN A 3 29.83 13.75 13.06
C GLN A 3 28.48 13.14 13.49
N LEU A 4 27.37 13.67 12.98
CA LEU A 4 26.07 13.03 13.08
C LEU A 4 26.19 11.71 12.35
N VAL A 5 26.45 10.64 13.11
CA VAL A 5 26.33 9.28 12.63
C VAL A 5 24.85 9.09 12.34
N GLU A 6 24.48 9.14 11.06
CA GLU A 6 23.19 8.65 10.62
C GLU A 6 23.06 7.23 11.20
N PRO A 7 22.02 6.92 11.99
CA PRO A 7 21.91 5.61 12.59
C PRO A 7 21.91 4.56 11.48
N ASP A 8 22.97 3.76 11.47
CA ASP A 8 23.07 2.56 10.66
C ASP A 8 21.96 1.60 11.12
N PHE A 9 20.82 1.64 10.44
CA PHE A 9 19.71 0.70 10.65
C PHE A 9 20.04 -0.66 10.00
N GLY A 10 21.27 -1.14 10.22
CA GLY A 10 21.70 -2.48 9.86
C GLY A 10 20.69 -3.51 10.35
N ASN A 11 20.07 -4.19 9.39
CA ASN A 11 19.44 -5.52 9.56
C ASN A 11 18.16 -5.69 10.41
N GLN A 12 17.42 -4.64 10.84
CA GLN A 12 16.29 -4.83 11.79
C GLN A 12 14.91 -4.22 11.50
N ARG A 13 14.62 -3.74 10.28
CA ARG A 13 13.24 -3.32 9.93
C ARG A 13 12.72 -4.08 8.71
N SER A 14 12.38 -5.36 8.86
CA SER A 14 11.58 -6.01 7.82
C SER A 14 10.16 -5.47 7.93
N PHE A 15 9.83 -4.55 7.04
CA PHE A 15 8.47 -4.16 6.78
C PHE A 15 7.77 -5.29 6.01
N ARG A 16 6.45 -5.39 6.15
CA ARG A 16 5.62 -6.36 5.44
C ARG A 16 4.35 -5.67 5.00
N VAL A 17 3.80 -6.14 3.88
CA VAL A 17 2.53 -5.69 3.35
C VAL A 17 1.50 -6.79 3.52
N GLU A 18 0.35 -6.46 4.08
CA GLU A 18 -0.76 -7.40 4.28
C GLU A 18 -2.11 -6.71 4.03
N PRO A 19 -3.13 -7.45 3.55
CA PRO A 19 -4.49 -6.94 3.45
C PRO A 19 -5.00 -6.46 4.81
N LEU A 20 -5.76 -5.36 4.81
CA LEU A 20 -6.38 -4.82 6.01
C LEU A 20 -7.52 -5.75 6.49
N SER A 21 -7.34 -6.32 7.68
CA SER A 21 -8.28 -7.23 8.31
C SER A 21 -9.18 -6.50 9.31
N GLN A 22 -10.15 -7.21 9.90
CA GLN A 22 -10.96 -6.66 10.98
C GLN A 22 -10.11 -6.38 12.24
N ASP A 23 -9.02 -7.12 12.44
CA ASP A 23 -8.18 -7.01 13.64
C ASP A 23 -7.37 -5.71 13.66
N ASN A 24 -7.03 -5.17 12.49
CA ASN A 24 -6.17 -3.99 12.35
C ASN A 24 -6.90 -2.75 11.80
N VAL A 25 -8.20 -2.84 11.50
CA VAL A 25 -9.01 -1.73 10.96
C VAL A 25 -9.04 -0.52 11.89
N LEU A 26 -9.14 -0.75 13.20
CA LEU A 26 -9.16 0.32 14.22
C LEU A 26 -7.79 1.00 14.34
N GLN A 27 -6.71 0.22 14.24
CA GLN A 27 -5.36 0.76 14.30
C GLN A 27 -5.02 1.59 13.06
N ALA A 28 -5.53 1.18 11.88
CA ALA A 28 -5.34 1.89 10.62
C ALA A 28 -6.11 3.22 10.54
N TYR A 29 -7.16 3.40 11.35
CA TYR A 29 -7.96 4.63 11.38
C TYR A 29 -7.11 5.88 11.65
N ALA A 30 -6.07 5.77 12.48
CA ALA A 30 -5.18 6.90 12.75
C ALA A 30 -4.53 7.42 11.45
N LEU A 31 -4.10 6.53 10.54
CA LEU A 31 -3.56 6.94 9.25
C LEU A 31 -4.66 7.45 8.30
N ALA A 32 -5.84 6.83 8.32
CA ALA A 32 -6.97 7.32 7.52
C ALA A 32 -7.35 8.76 7.90
N SER A 33 -7.42 9.07 9.20
CA SER A 33 -7.71 10.42 9.71
C SER A 33 -6.63 11.46 9.42
N LEU A 34 -5.41 11.04 9.09
CA LEU A 34 -4.35 11.94 8.63
C LEU A 34 -4.49 12.30 7.14
N HIS A 35 -5.20 11.47 6.38
CA HIS A 35 -5.44 11.69 4.95
C HIS A 35 -6.72 12.45 4.69
N ASP A 36 -7.78 12.11 5.43
CA ASP A 36 -9.06 12.80 5.45
C ASP A 36 -9.38 13.16 6.90
N ASP A 37 -9.24 14.44 7.26
CA ASP A 37 -9.48 14.94 8.61
C ASP A 37 -10.96 14.97 9.01
N HIS A 38 -11.86 14.73 8.05
CA HIS A 38 -13.31 14.68 8.28
C HIS A 38 -13.85 13.25 8.37
N ILE A 39 -13.04 12.23 8.08
CA ILE A 39 -13.50 10.84 8.13
C ILE A 39 -13.79 10.41 9.57
N SER A 40 -15.02 9.97 9.83
CA SER A 40 -15.36 9.34 11.12
C SER A 40 -14.90 7.89 11.16
N LEU A 41 -14.74 7.32 12.36
CA LEU A 41 -14.40 5.90 12.51
C LEU A 41 -15.44 4.98 11.85
N GLU A 42 -16.73 5.32 11.97
CA GLU A 42 -17.81 4.57 11.34
C GLU A 42 -17.73 4.64 9.81
N ALA A 43 -17.48 5.83 9.24
CA ALA A 43 -17.31 6.00 7.80
C ALA A 43 -16.08 5.26 7.27
N TRP A 44 -15.00 5.24 8.05
CA TRP A 44 -13.80 4.45 7.75
C TRP A 44 -14.10 2.95 7.71
N GLN A 45 -14.74 2.41 8.76
CA GLN A 45 -15.10 0.99 8.79
C GLN A 45 -16.03 0.61 7.64
N ALA A 46 -17.02 1.45 7.33
CA ALA A 46 -17.91 1.25 6.19
C ALA A 46 -17.14 1.24 4.85
N THR A 47 -16.16 2.14 4.68
CA THR A 47 -15.31 2.21 3.49
C THR A 47 -14.49 0.93 3.30
N VAL A 48 -13.89 0.43 4.38
CA VAL A 48 -13.13 -0.83 4.36
C VAL A 48 -14.05 -2.01 4.03
N GLU A 49 -15.23 -2.08 4.66
CA GLU A 49 -16.17 -3.18 4.43
C GLU A 49 -16.71 -3.21 3.00
N GLN A 50 -17.02 -2.04 2.41
CA GLN A 50 -17.46 -1.92 1.02
C GLN A 50 -16.42 -2.45 0.02
N SER A 51 -15.13 -2.36 0.36
CA SER A 51 -14.06 -2.86 -0.51
C SER A 51 -13.94 -4.39 -0.48
N ARG A 52 -14.24 -5.05 0.65
CA ARG A 52 -14.10 -6.51 0.81
C ARG A 52 -15.05 -7.34 -0.05
N GLY A 53 -16.18 -6.77 -0.44
CA GLY A 53 -17.16 -7.43 -1.30
C GLY A 53 -16.77 -7.46 -2.79
N ARG A 54 -15.65 -6.86 -3.17
CA ARG A 54 -15.22 -6.71 -4.57
C ARG A 54 -13.98 -7.55 -4.83
N GLU A 55 -14.00 -8.30 -5.93
CA GLU A 55 -12.86 -9.10 -6.34
C GLU A 55 -11.66 -8.19 -6.66
N HIS A 56 -10.55 -8.45 -5.98
CA HIS A 56 -9.28 -7.71 -6.13
C HIS A 56 -9.36 -6.18 -5.91
N ASP A 57 -10.25 -5.72 -5.03
CA ASP A 57 -10.29 -4.35 -4.49
C ASP A 57 -10.22 -4.44 -2.95
N GLY A 58 -9.53 -3.49 -2.33
CA GLY A 58 -9.29 -3.57 -0.89
C GLY A 58 -8.31 -2.53 -0.36
N TRP A 59 -8.14 -2.58 0.95
CA TRP A 59 -7.13 -1.82 1.67
C TRP A 59 -6.01 -2.75 2.12
N ALA A 60 -4.79 -2.23 2.14
CA ALA A 60 -3.64 -2.93 2.65
C ALA A 60 -2.79 -2.00 3.50
N ILE A 61 -2.03 -2.60 4.42
CA ILE A 61 -1.18 -1.89 5.36
C ILE A 61 0.25 -2.36 5.24
N VAL A 62 1.17 -1.47 5.60
CA VAL A 62 2.57 -1.80 5.79
C VAL A 62 2.87 -1.82 7.28
N THR A 63 3.27 -2.98 7.80
CA THR A 63 3.60 -3.18 9.22
C THR A 63 5.08 -3.45 9.42
N ASP A 64 5.61 -3.09 10.59
CA ASP A 64 6.92 -3.58 11.03
C ASP A 64 6.79 -4.87 11.87
N ARG A 65 7.92 -5.46 12.26
CA ARG A 65 7.95 -6.67 13.11
C ARG A 65 7.26 -6.51 14.47
N ARG A 66 7.03 -5.29 14.94
CA ARG A 66 6.39 -4.98 16.22
C ARG A 66 4.88 -4.79 16.06
N GLY A 67 4.36 -4.87 14.84
CA GLY A 67 2.94 -4.67 14.53
C GLY A 67 2.52 -3.20 14.41
N TYR A 68 3.47 -2.26 14.31
CA TYR A 68 3.10 -0.87 14.04
C TYR A 68 2.79 -0.69 12.56
N ILE A 69 1.68 0.01 12.28
CA ILE A 69 1.30 0.39 10.93
C ILE A 69 2.07 1.65 10.54
N HIS A 70 2.86 1.54 9.47
CA HIS A 70 3.68 2.62 8.92
C HIS A 70 3.09 3.22 7.66
N ALA A 71 2.27 2.47 6.93
CA ALA A 71 1.52 2.99 5.80
C ALA A 71 0.18 2.26 5.61
N LEU A 72 -0.73 2.96 4.95
CA LEU A 72 -2.04 2.50 4.52
C LEU A 72 -2.18 2.87 3.05
N PHE A 73 -2.76 1.99 2.25
CA PHE A 73 -3.06 2.28 0.84
C PHE A 73 -4.24 1.44 0.36
N ARG A 74 -4.89 1.89 -0.70
CA ARG A 74 -5.91 1.14 -1.41
C ARG A 74 -5.31 0.46 -2.62
N TYR A 75 -5.79 -0.73 -2.94
CA TYR A 75 -5.51 -1.42 -4.19
C TYR A 75 -6.81 -1.79 -4.89
N SER A 76 -6.85 -1.71 -6.22
CA SER A 76 -8.00 -2.13 -7.02
C SER A 76 -7.56 -2.60 -8.39
N VAL A 77 -8.04 -3.75 -8.84
CA VAL A 77 -7.89 -4.17 -10.25
C VAL A 77 -8.93 -3.43 -11.10
N ARG A 78 -8.44 -2.75 -12.14
CA ARG A 78 -9.27 -2.01 -13.10
C ARG A 78 -9.11 -2.62 -14.47
N GLN A 79 -10.21 -2.74 -15.19
CA GLN A 79 -10.19 -3.13 -16.59
C GLN A 79 -10.00 -1.88 -17.44
N GLU A 80 -8.98 -1.92 -18.28
CA GLU A 80 -8.66 -0.86 -19.23
C GLU A 80 -9.16 -1.26 -20.62
N SER A 81 -9.00 -0.37 -21.61
CA SER A 81 -9.45 -0.63 -22.97
C SER A 81 -8.97 -2.00 -23.49
N GLY A 82 -9.91 -2.83 -23.96
CA GLY A 82 -9.64 -4.19 -24.42
C GLY A 82 -9.64 -5.24 -23.31
N GLU A 83 -8.74 -6.22 -23.40
CA GLU A 83 -8.59 -7.30 -22.40
C GLU A 83 -7.58 -6.96 -21.29
N LYS A 84 -7.04 -5.75 -21.32
CA LYS A 84 -5.97 -5.33 -20.43
C LYS A 84 -6.47 -5.04 -19.02
N LYS A 85 -5.75 -5.54 -18.02
CA LYS A 85 -6.02 -5.33 -16.60
C LYS A 85 -4.88 -4.58 -15.94
N MET A 86 -5.22 -3.63 -15.08
CA MET A 86 -4.27 -2.83 -14.32
C MET A 86 -4.52 -2.98 -12.83
N LEU A 87 -3.46 -3.19 -12.06
CA LEU A 87 -3.52 -3.01 -10.61
C LEU A 87 -3.25 -1.55 -10.26
N ALA A 88 -4.29 -0.83 -9.83
CA ALA A 88 -4.17 0.54 -9.33
C ALA A 88 -3.91 0.55 -7.82
N ILE A 89 -2.90 1.28 -7.39
CA ILE A 89 -2.57 1.58 -6.00
C ILE A 89 -2.86 3.06 -5.77
N SER A 90 -3.75 3.38 -4.83
CA SER A 90 -4.17 4.74 -4.52
C SER A 90 -4.16 5.02 -3.02
N ASP A 91 -4.44 6.27 -2.65
CA ASP A 91 -4.68 6.67 -1.26
C ASP A 91 -3.52 6.28 -0.33
N VAL A 92 -2.29 6.43 -0.84
CA VAL A 92 -1.07 6.03 -0.12
C VAL A 92 -0.76 7.06 0.97
N VAL A 93 -0.91 6.63 2.22
CA VAL A 93 -0.61 7.40 3.42
C VAL A 93 0.52 6.71 4.17
N SER A 94 1.59 7.43 4.53
CA SER A 94 2.65 6.85 5.37
C SER A 94 3.07 7.79 6.49
N ALA A 95 3.33 7.24 7.67
CA ALA A 95 3.87 7.98 8.81
C ALA A 95 5.41 8.08 8.78
N GLY A 96 5.93 9.32 8.82
CA GLY A 96 7.28 9.65 9.28
C GLY A 96 8.47 8.92 8.61
N LEU A 97 9.49 8.60 9.43
CA LEU A 97 10.81 8.05 9.07
C LEU A 97 10.77 6.70 8.31
N GLY A 98 9.61 6.05 8.21
CA GLY A 98 9.40 4.79 7.50
C GLY A 98 9.03 4.94 6.03
N ARG A 99 8.71 6.15 5.55
CA ARG A 99 8.11 6.39 4.22
C ARG A 99 8.84 5.71 3.06
N LYS A 100 10.16 5.86 2.97
CA LYS A 100 10.95 5.28 1.87
C LYS A 100 10.85 3.75 1.84
N HIS A 101 10.99 3.11 3.01
CA HIS A 101 10.90 1.66 3.13
C HIS A 101 9.48 1.15 2.88
N ALA A 102 8.47 1.85 3.42
CA ALA A 102 7.08 1.51 3.16
C ALA A 102 6.74 1.57 1.66
N LEU A 103 7.19 2.61 0.95
CA LEU A 103 7.01 2.71 -0.49
C LEU A 103 7.75 1.60 -1.26
N THR A 104 8.95 1.21 -0.81
CA THR A 104 9.66 0.06 -1.38
C THR A 104 8.86 -1.23 -1.22
N GLU A 105 8.30 -1.49 -0.05
CA GLU A 105 7.48 -2.67 0.19
C GLU A 105 6.15 -2.64 -0.58
N ILE A 106 5.48 -1.49 -0.65
CA ILE A 106 4.26 -1.30 -1.46
C ILE A 106 4.56 -1.64 -2.92
N ARG A 107 5.67 -1.14 -3.47
CA ARG A 107 6.09 -1.47 -4.84
C ARG A 107 6.29 -2.97 -4.99
N SER A 108 7.12 -3.60 -4.16
CA SER A 108 7.40 -5.04 -4.22
C SER A 108 6.13 -5.89 -4.14
N TRP A 109 5.25 -5.58 -3.19
CA TRP A 109 3.97 -6.25 -3.02
C TRP A 109 3.06 -6.07 -4.24
N SER A 110 2.97 -4.85 -4.79
CA SER A 110 2.12 -4.56 -5.95
C SER A 110 2.56 -5.34 -7.19
N LYS A 111 3.88 -5.50 -7.41
CA LYS A 111 4.41 -6.34 -8.50
C LYS A 111 3.95 -7.79 -8.37
N LEU A 112 4.07 -8.33 -7.16
CA LEU A 112 3.66 -9.71 -6.87
C LEU A 112 2.15 -9.90 -7.07
N GLN A 113 1.34 -8.99 -6.54
CA GLN A 113 -0.12 -9.09 -6.66
C GLN A 113 -0.62 -8.86 -8.08
N ALA A 114 0.02 -7.99 -8.86
CA ALA A 114 -0.32 -7.83 -10.27
C ALA A 114 -0.17 -9.16 -11.03
N GLY A 115 0.90 -9.92 -10.77
CA GLY A 115 1.05 -11.27 -11.33
C GLY A 115 -0.06 -12.22 -10.87
N ASN A 116 -0.37 -12.23 -9.57
CA ASN A 116 -1.43 -13.08 -9.02
C ASN A 116 -2.82 -12.76 -9.56
N PHE A 117 -3.10 -11.48 -9.86
CA PHE A 117 -4.39 -11.02 -10.37
C PHE A 117 -4.46 -10.99 -11.90
N GLY A 118 -3.40 -11.41 -12.60
CA GLY A 118 -3.32 -11.38 -14.06
C GLY A 118 -3.39 -9.96 -14.63
N CYS A 119 -2.76 -8.99 -13.97
CA CYS A 119 -2.64 -7.62 -14.43
C CYS A 119 -1.40 -7.42 -15.30
N ASP A 120 -1.54 -6.62 -16.35
CA ASP A 120 -0.49 -6.30 -17.31
C ASP A 120 0.49 -5.23 -16.77
N TRP A 121 0.01 -4.31 -15.93
CA TRP A 121 0.83 -3.30 -15.26
C TRP A 121 0.26 -2.88 -13.90
N VAL A 122 1.11 -2.17 -13.15
CA VAL A 122 0.77 -1.52 -11.89
C VAL A 122 0.84 -0.02 -12.10
N GLU A 123 -0.17 0.69 -11.61
CA GLU A 123 -0.14 2.15 -11.51
C GLU A 123 -0.20 2.54 -10.03
N ILE A 124 0.82 3.26 -9.56
CA ILE A 124 0.83 3.79 -8.19
C ILE A 124 0.59 5.29 -8.29
N ALA A 125 -0.60 5.72 -7.86
CA ALA A 125 -0.95 7.12 -7.74
C ALA A 125 -0.18 7.73 -6.56
N ASN A 126 1.04 8.18 -6.84
CA ASN A 126 1.81 9.00 -5.91
C ASN A 126 1.25 10.43 -5.99
N PRO A 127 1.10 11.19 -4.89
CA PRO A 127 0.62 12.58 -4.96
C PRO A 127 1.55 13.56 -5.71
N VAL A 128 2.62 13.10 -6.38
CA VAL A 128 3.55 13.96 -7.15
C VAL A 128 4.03 13.37 -8.49
N GLU A 129 4.11 12.04 -8.67
CA GLU A 129 4.55 11.44 -9.96
C GLU A 129 3.90 10.07 -10.19
N VAL A 130 3.21 9.90 -11.33
CA VAL A 130 2.67 8.61 -11.77
C VAL A 130 3.78 7.79 -12.39
N GLU A 131 4.24 6.74 -11.70
CA GLU A 131 5.21 5.79 -12.25
C GLU A 131 4.47 4.59 -12.85
N ARG A 132 4.49 4.46 -14.17
CA ARG A 132 3.96 3.28 -14.88
C ARG A 132 5.05 2.23 -14.99
N ALA A 133 4.88 1.11 -14.31
CA ALA A 133 5.77 -0.05 -14.43
C ALA A 133 5.08 -1.15 -15.23
N VAL A 134 5.58 -1.42 -16.44
CA VAL A 134 5.10 -2.50 -17.31
C VAL A 134 5.80 -3.81 -16.91
N PHE A 135 5.04 -4.88 -16.66
CA PHE A 135 5.60 -6.20 -16.42
C PHE A 135 5.62 -6.97 -17.73
N THR A 136 6.81 -7.24 -18.25
CA THR A 136 6.96 -8.25 -19.29
C THR A 136 7.23 -9.58 -18.61
N GLU A 137 6.33 -10.54 -18.78
CA GLU A 137 6.56 -11.92 -18.34
C GLU A 137 7.85 -12.45 -18.98
N GLY A 138 8.86 -12.68 -18.15
CA GLY A 138 10.07 -13.39 -18.55
C GLY A 138 9.76 -14.88 -18.68
N ARG A 139 9.66 -15.38 -19.92
CA ARG A 139 9.84 -16.80 -20.20
C ARG A 139 11.32 -17.14 -20.00
N GLY A 140 11.62 -17.86 -18.91
CA GLY A 140 12.86 -18.60 -18.70
C GLY A 140 12.54 -20.09 -18.65
#